data_AF-A0A533ZC83-F1
#
_entry.id   AF-A0A533ZC83-F1
#
_cell.length_a   1.000
_cell.length_b   1.000
_cell.length_c   1.000
_cell.angle_alpha   90.00
_cell.angle_beta   90.00
_cell.angle_gamma   90.00
#
_symmetry.space_group_name_H-M   'P 1'
#
loop_
_entity.id
_entity.type
_entity.pdbx_description
1 polymer ?
#
loop_
_entity_poly.entity_id
_entity_poly.type
_entity_poly.pdbx_seq_one_letter_code
_entity_poly.pdbx_strand_id
1 'polypeptide(L)' 'MHRALQASKGNKSEAARYLQTDYKTLYLKIKQYGIEARGYRAS' A
#
# COMPACT_ATOMS: atom_id res chain seq x y z
N MET A 1 -6.10 -3.73 -0.73
CA MET A 1 -4.84 -3.03 -0.39
C MET A 1 -3.70 -3.98 -0.02
N HIS A 2 -3.91 -4.98 0.85
CA HIS A 2 -2.87 -5.94 1.22
C HIS A 2 -2.19 -6.64 0.02
N ARG A 3 -2.96 -7.14 -0.96
CA ARG A 3 -2.39 -7.73 -2.20
C ARG A 3 -1.54 -6.76 -3.01
N ALA A 4 -1.96 -5.49 -3.11
CA ALA A 4 -1.20 -4.47 -3.82
C ALA A 4 0.09 -4.09 -3.07
N LEU A 5 0.03 -3.99 -1.73
CA LEU A 5 1.21 -3.77 -0.89
C LEU A 5 2.17 -4.96 -0.95
N GLN A 6 1.66 -6.19 -1.06
CA GLN A 6 2.48 -7.38 -1.24
C GLN A 6 3.15 -7.40 -2.62
N ALA A 7 2.38 -7.14 -3.68
CA ALA A 7 2.90 -7.04 -5.04
C ALA A 7 3.94 -5.92 -5.20
N SER A 8 3.77 -4.81 -4.46
CA SER A 8 4.69 -3.67 -4.48
C SER A 8 5.80 -3.73 -3.43
N LYS A 9 5.92 -4.82 -2.67
CA LYS A 9 6.89 -4.98 -1.56
C LYS A 9 6.85 -3.80 -0.58
N GLY A 10 5.66 -3.36 -0.21
CA GLY A 10 5.42 -2.25 0.72
C GLY A 10 5.62 -0.85 0.14
N ASN A 11 5.95 -0.72 -1.15
CA ASN A 11 6.00 0.57 -1.82
C ASN A 11 4.58 1.09 -2.04
N LYS A 12 4.22 2.15 -1.31
CA LYS A 12 2.88 2.75 -1.34
C LYS A 12 2.57 3.41 -2.69
N SER A 13 3.53 4.03 -3.35
CA SER A 13 3.31 4.66 -4.65
C SER A 13 3.06 3.61 -5.74
N GLU A 14 3.84 2.54 -5.75
CA GLU A 14 3.62 1.40 -6.67
C GLU A 14 2.32 0.66 -6.36
N ALA A 15 1.97 0.50 -5.08
CA ALA A 15 0.67 -0.07 -4.70
C ALA A 15 -0.51 0.80 -5.18
N ALA A 16 -0.36 2.12 -5.16
CA ALA A 16 -1.38 3.05 -5.66
C ALA A 16 -1.54 2.91 -7.18
N ARG A 17 -0.42 2.82 -7.91
CA ARG A 17 -0.41 2.54 -9.37
C ARG A 17 -1.06 1.19 -9.69
N TYR A 18 -0.74 0.14 -8.93
CA TYR A 18 -1.33 -1.19 -9.09
C TYR A 18 -2.85 -1.19 -8.89
N LEU A 19 -3.35 -0.37 -7.96
CA LEU A 19 -4.79 -0.22 -7.69
C LEU A 19 -5.46 0.85 -8.58
N GLN A 20 -4.72 1.49 -9.49
CA GLN A 20 -5.20 2.59 -10.33
C GLN A 20 -5.89 3.70 -9.53
N THR A 21 -5.35 3.98 -8.34
CA THR A 21 -5.84 5.02 -7.43
C THR A 21 -4.75 6.04 -7.16
N ASP A 22 -5.12 7.22 -6.69
CA ASP A 22 -4.15 8.18 -6.21
C ASP A 22 -3.53 7.74 -4.86
N TYR A 23 -2.31 8.21 -4.62
CA TYR A 23 -1.55 7.90 -3.40
C TYR A 23 -2.26 8.37 -2.13
N LYS A 24 -2.98 9.50 -2.16
CA LYS A 24 -3.64 10.07 -0.98
C LYS A 24 -4.78 9.17 -0.52
N THR A 25 -5.58 8.66 -1.47
CA THR A 25 -6.63 7.67 -1.21
C THR A 25 -6.06 6.40 -0.60
N LEU A 26 -4.96 5.86 -1.17
CA LEU A 26 -4.28 4.70 -0.59
C LEU A 26 -3.79 4.99 0.85
N TYR A 27 -3.13 6.14 1.06
CA TYR A 27 -2.56 6.52 2.34
C TYR A 27 -3.63 6.68 3.43
N LEU A 28 -4.74 7.35 3.12
CA LEU A 28 -5.85 7.54 4.06
C LEU A 28 -6.45 6.21 4.50
N LYS A 29 -6.64 5.27 3.55
CA LYS A 29 -7.17 3.94 3.84
C LYS A 29 -6.18 3.11 4.67
N ILE A 30 -4.89 3.15 4.33
CA ILE A 30 -3.83 2.50 5.13
C ILE A 30 -3.88 3.00 6.58
N LYS A 31 -4.00 4.32 6.79
CA LYS A 31 -4.12 4.92 8.13
C LYS A 31 -5.42 4.52 8.83
N GLN A 32 -6.55 4.58 8.12
CA GLN A 32 -7.88 4.25 8.64
C GLN A 32 -7.96 2.80 9.14
N TYR A 33 -7.33 1.87 8.42
CA TYR A 33 -7.35 0.44 8.75
C TYR A 33 -6.12 -0.04 9.52
N GLY A 34 -5.21 0.87 9.94
CA GLY A 34 -4.01 0.51 10.70
C GLY A 34 -3.06 -0.43 9.97
N ILE A 35 -3.00 -0.37 8.63
CA ILE A 35 -2.20 -1.30 7.83
C ILE A 35 -0.72 -0.90 7.88
N GLU A 36 0.16 -1.77 8.36
CA GLU A 36 1.59 -1.48 8.31
C GLU A 36 2.21 -1.88 6.96
N ALA A 37 2.33 -0.91 6.05
CA ALA A 37 2.94 -1.12 4.74
C ALA A 37 4.41 -1.60 4.80
N ARG A 38 5.13 -1.30 5.89
CA ARG A 38 6.53 -1.73 6.06
C ARG A 38 6.67 -3.24 6.26
N GLY A 39 5.67 -3.90 6.85
CA GLY A 39 5.65 -5.35 7.02
C GLY A 39 5.59 -6.14 5.70
N TYR A 40 5.33 -5.46 4.58
CA TYR A 40 5.34 -6.05 3.23
C TYR A 40 6.70 -5.93 2.51
N ARG A 41 7.68 -5.22 3.10
CA ARG A 41 9.05 -5.25 2.61
C ARG A 41 9.65 -6.57 3.06
N ALA A 42 10.04 -7.41 2.10
CA ALA A 42 10.77 -8.62 2.39
C ALA A 42 12.02 -8.27 3.23
N SER A 43 12.22 -9.01 4.31
CA SER A 43 13.48 -9.09 5.05
C SER A 43 14.63 -9.47 4.12
#